data_AF-A0A2N2Y3S6-F1
#
_entry.id   AF-A0A2N2Y3S6-F1
#
_cell.length_a   1.000
_cell.length_b   1.000
_cell.length_c   1.000
_cell.angle_alpha   90.00
_cell.angle_beta   90.00
_cell.angle_gamma   90.00
#
_symmetry.space_group_name_H-M   'P 1'
#
loop_
_entity.id
_entity.type
_entity.pdbx_description
1 polymer ?
#
loop_
_entity_poly.entity_id
_entity_poly.type
_entity_poly.pdbx_seq_one_letter_code
_entity_poly.pdbx_strand_id
1 'polypeptide(L)'
;MTNNRLWILVVIVLIGSSSVAQTEMSSFTTTGSGLSTTMLSDYQTSGINPANLGWNRDGRKFHFGVAEISGSVFSQPLTRSDLFDLFKSDADFSTYDKAEAVKNFSNARLILDVSAMSAGFSFQDEKIGGFAFQVRDRNLTNLKMNNLVADILWLGYNSDYFDQKVIDEVTGQVIAGISTNPMSITDLLKGTTFTQLWIREYGLSYGRSVYSSDDVRLYVGAGIKLLSGMGIIEITTEEDKMVAYSSLSPGFKFN
;
A
#
# COMPACT_ATOMS: atom_id res chain seq x y z
N MET A 1 -48.74 3.26 -21.77
CA MET A 1 -47.28 3.00 -21.84
C MET A 1 -46.65 3.38 -20.48
N THR A 2 -46.84 2.59 -19.43
CA THR A 2 -46.49 3.05 -18.05
C THR A 2 -46.14 1.94 -17.06
N ASN A 3 -45.73 0.73 -17.49
CA ASN A 3 -45.40 -0.36 -16.53
C ASN A 3 -43.93 -0.78 -16.45
N ASN A 4 -43.04 -0.32 -17.34
CA ASN A 4 -41.63 -0.78 -17.31
C ASN A 4 -40.73 0.01 -16.34
N ARG A 5 -41.18 1.18 -15.85
CA ARG A 5 -40.38 2.01 -14.92
C ARG A 5 -40.41 1.51 -13.48
N LEU A 6 -41.51 0.87 -13.07
CA LEU A 6 -41.66 0.36 -11.70
C LEU A 6 -40.76 -0.87 -11.47
N TRP A 7 -40.63 -1.74 -12.48
CA TRP A 7 -39.78 -2.93 -12.40
C TRP A 7 -38.29 -2.57 -12.30
N ILE A 8 -37.83 -1.52 -12.97
CA ILE A 8 -36.44 -1.04 -12.86
C ILE A 8 -36.16 -0.54 -11.44
N LEU A 9 -37.09 0.19 -10.82
CA LEU A 9 -36.97 0.65 -9.44
C LEU A 9 -36.97 -0.52 -8.44
N VAL A 10 -37.82 -1.54 -8.66
CA VAL A 10 -37.86 -2.74 -7.81
C VAL A 10 -36.57 -3.57 -7.93
N VAL A 11 -35.99 -3.68 -9.12
CA VAL A 11 -34.70 -4.35 -9.34
C VAL A 11 -33.55 -3.59 -8.65
N ILE A 12 -33.53 -2.26 -8.73
CA ILE A 12 -32.51 -1.42 -8.05
C ILE A 12 -32.60 -1.57 -6.52
N VAL A 13 -33.81 -1.64 -5.96
CA VAL A 13 -34.02 -1.78 -4.51
C VAL A 13 -33.67 -3.18 -4.00
N LEU A 14 -33.94 -4.24 -4.78
CA LEU A 14 -33.60 -5.62 -4.41
C LEU A 14 -32.09 -5.89 -4.44
N ILE A 15 -31.32 -5.19 -5.29
CA ILE A 15 -29.85 -5.29 -5.31
C ILE A 15 -29.23 -4.62 -4.06
N GLY A 16 -29.91 -3.65 -3.44
CA GLY A 16 -29.44 -2.95 -2.24
C GLY A 16 -29.45 -3.76 -0.94
N SER A 17 -30.01 -4.97 -0.94
CA SER A 17 -30.17 -5.79 0.28
C SER A 17 -29.00 -6.75 0.56
N SER A 18 -28.03 -6.82 -0.37
CA SER A 18 -26.87 -7.73 -0.30
C SER A 18 -25.55 -6.94 -0.30
N SER A 19 -25.52 -5.80 0.38
CA SER A 19 -24.29 -5.04 0.60
C SER A 19 -23.42 -5.76 1.62
N VAL A 20 -22.71 -6.79 1.16
CA VAL A 20 -21.47 -7.24 1.81
C VAL A 20 -20.56 -6.00 1.86
N ALA A 21 -19.94 -5.74 3.02
CA ALA A 21 -19.04 -4.60 3.19
C ALA A 21 -17.99 -4.60 2.07
N GLN A 22 -18.13 -3.69 1.11
CA GLN A 22 -17.16 -3.51 0.04
C GLN A 22 -16.10 -2.56 0.58
N THR A 23 -14.91 -3.09 0.84
CA THR A 23 -13.75 -2.24 1.09
C THR A 23 -13.35 -1.61 -0.24
N GLU A 24 -13.71 -0.35 -0.45
CA GLU A 24 -13.24 0.41 -1.61
C GLU A 24 -11.74 0.64 -1.46
N MET A 25 -10.96 -0.19 -2.15
CA MET A 25 -9.51 -0.06 -2.22
C MET A 25 -9.11 0.86 -3.37
N SER A 26 -9.67 2.07 -3.42
CA SER A 26 -9.21 3.08 -4.37
C SER A 26 -7.80 3.52 -4.01
N SER A 27 -7.03 3.95 -5.02
CA SER A 27 -5.69 4.48 -4.78
C SER A 27 -5.84 5.87 -4.15
N PHE A 28 -6.00 5.93 -2.83
CA PHE A 28 -6.31 7.18 -2.11
C PHE A 28 -5.26 8.26 -2.34
N THR A 29 -3.97 7.90 -2.30
CA THR A 29 -2.86 8.81 -2.57
C THR A 29 -2.91 9.39 -3.98
N THR A 30 -3.18 8.53 -4.96
CA THR A 30 -3.27 8.91 -6.38
C THR A 30 -4.52 9.72 -6.70
N THR A 31 -5.67 9.34 -6.12
CA THR A 31 -6.93 10.08 -6.24
C THR A 31 -6.84 11.44 -5.55
N GLY A 32 -6.25 11.49 -4.35
CA GLY A 32 -6.04 12.70 -3.56
C GLY A 32 -5.08 13.71 -4.19
N SER A 33 -4.19 13.27 -5.09
CA SER A 33 -3.33 14.17 -5.87
C SER A 33 -4.07 15.02 -6.91
N GLY A 34 -5.29 14.61 -7.29
CA GLY A 34 -6.12 15.26 -8.32
C GLY A 34 -5.63 15.05 -9.75
N LEU A 35 -4.32 15.17 -10.03
CA LEU A 35 -3.75 15.07 -11.38
C LEU A 35 -4.06 13.73 -12.05
N SER A 36 -3.91 12.63 -11.33
CA SER A 36 -4.14 11.30 -11.90
C SER A 36 -5.60 11.05 -12.26
N THR A 37 -6.55 11.73 -11.61
CA THR A 37 -7.98 11.58 -11.91
C THR A 37 -8.37 12.21 -13.25
N THR A 38 -7.59 13.17 -13.76
CA THR A 38 -7.86 13.88 -15.01
C THR A 38 -6.92 13.49 -16.14
N MET A 39 -5.71 13.04 -15.82
CA MET A 39 -4.65 12.83 -16.81
C MET A 39 -4.50 11.39 -17.31
N LEU A 40 -4.88 10.41 -16.50
CA LEU A 40 -4.80 9.00 -16.89
C LEU A 40 -5.93 8.67 -17.85
N SER A 41 -5.64 7.98 -18.95
CA SER A 41 -6.64 7.57 -19.94
C SER A 41 -6.57 6.08 -20.30
N ASP A 42 -5.58 5.34 -19.80
CA ASP A 42 -5.34 3.93 -20.11
C ASP A 42 -5.72 3.01 -18.94
N TYR A 43 -5.13 1.81 -18.86
CA TYR A 43 -5.37 0.85 -17.79
C TYR A 43 -5.13 1.40 -16.37
N GLN A 44 -4.28 2.42 -16.21
CA GLN A 44 -3.99 3.03 -14.91
C GLN A 44 -5.22 3.76 -14.33
N THR A 45 -6.21 4.08 -15.15
CA THR A 45 -7.49 4.65 -14.69
C THR A 45 -8.31 3.70 -13.82
N SER A 46 -8.03 2.39 -13.89
CA SER A 46 -8.75 1.35 -13.17
C SER A 46 -8.57 1.50 -11.66
N GLY A 47 -9.65 1.82 -10.95
CA GLY A 47 -9.63 2.11 -9.51
C GLY A 47 -9.28 3.56 -9.14
N ILE A 48 -9.25 4.47 -10.13
CA ILE A 48 -9.12 5.92 -9.95
C ILE A 48 -10.30 6.63 -10.63
N ASN A 49 -10.38 6.56 -11.97
CA ASN A 49 -11.46 7.19 -12.74
C ASN A 49 -11.69 6.44 -14.07
N PRO A 50 -12.50 5.35 -14.06
CA PRO A 50 -12.81 4.58 -15.27
C PRO A 50 -13.45 5.38 -16.41
N ALA A 51 -14.08 6.53 -16.13
CA ALA A 51 -14.69 7.35 -17.18
C ALA A 51 -13.67 7.84 -18.21
N ASN A 52 -12.41 8.03 -17.80
CA ASN A 52 -11.34 8.45 -18.69
C ASN A 52 -11.00 7.41 -19.77
N LEU A 53 -11.42 6.14 -19.61
CA LEU A 53 -11.29 5.14 -20.69
C LEU A 53 -12.10 5.51 -21.93
N GLY A 54 -13.16 6.32 -21.78
CA GLY A 54 -13.90 6.86 -22.91
C GLY A 54 -13.15 7.95 -23.67
N TRP A 55 -12.06 8.47 -23.11
CA TRP A 55 -11.26 9.55 -23.68
C TRP A 55 -9.91 9.01 -24.17
N ASN A 56 -9.77 8.87 -25.49
CA ASN A 56 -8.49 8.53 -26.10
C ASN A 56 -7.67 9.82 -26.32
N ARG A 57 -6.54 9.95 -25.63
CA ARG A 57 -5.71 11.18 -25.67
C ARG A 57 -4.51 11.10 -26.62
N ASP A 58 -3.94 9.91 -26.79
CA ASP A 58 -2.71 9.69 -27.56
C ASP A 58 -2.95 9.11 -28.95
N GLY A 59 -4.22 8.90 -29.32
CA GLY A 59 -4.64 8.33 -30.61
C GLY A 59 -4.38 6.82 -30.72
N ARG A 60 -3.92 6.16 -29.66
CA ARG A 60 -3.60 4.73 -29.66
C ARG A 60 -4.76 3.95 -29.09
N LYS A 61 -5.12 2.85 -29.76
CA LYS A 61 -6.22 2.00 -29.29
C LYS A 61 -5.81 1.01 -28.22
N PHE A 62 -4.52 0.73 -28.07
CA PHE A 62 -4.02 -0.31 -27.18
C PHE A 62 -2.90 0.23 -26.30
N HIS A 63 -2.98 -0.08 -25.01
CA HIS A 63 -1.94 0.20 -24.04
C HIS A 63 -1.71 -1.04 -23.20
N PHE A 64 -0.45 -1.31 -22.87
CA PHE A 64 -0.11 -2.39 -21.96
C PHE A 64 1.05 -1.94 -21.06
N GLY A 65 1.07 -2.45 -19.85
CA GLY A 65 2.09 -2.21 -18.84
C GLY A 65 2.36 -3.50 -18.07
N VAL A 66 3.60 -3.72 -17.68
CA VAL A 66 4.01 -4.87 -16.88
C VAL A 66 5.05 -4.43 -15.85
N ALA A 67 5.08 -5.12 -14.72
CA ALA A 67 6.06 -4.90 -13.66
C ALA A 67 6.15 -3.44 -13.17
N GLU A 68 5.01 -2.77 -13.01
CA GLU A 68 4.96 -1.43 -12.42
C GLU A 68 4.96 -1.52 -10.90
N ILE A 69 5.75 -0.68 -10.23
CA ILE A 69 5.83 -0.63 -8.77
C ILE A 69 5.43 0.77 -8.32
N SER A 70 4.68 0.83 -7.24
CA SER A 70 4.28 2.06 -6.57
C SER A 70 4.41 1.88 -5.06
N GLY A 71 4.78 2.94 -4.36
CA GLY A 71 5.00 2.89 -2.92
C GLY A 71 4.57 4.20 -2.26
N SER A 72 4.08 4.10 -1.03
CA SER A 72 3.90 5.25 -0.15
C SER A 72 4.31 4.88 1.27
N VAL A 73 4.87 5.87 1.96
CA VAL A 73 5.31 5.75 3.35
C VAL A 73 4.61 6.85 4.13
N PHE A 74 3.94 6.47 5.21
CA PHE A 74 3.41 7.39 6.20
C PHE A 74 4.11 7.13 7.52
N SER A 75 4.59 8.19 8.14
CA SER A 75 5.21 8.13 9.46
C SER A 75 4.79 9.37 10.22
N GLN A 76 4.41 9.20 11.49
CA GLN A 76 4.11 10.33 12.37
C GLN A 76 5.34 11.25 12.58
N PRO A 77 6.56 10.73 12.82
CA PRO A 77 7.74 11.57 13.08
C PRO A 77 8.44 12.11 11.83
N LEU A 78 8.31 11.48 10.66
CA LEU A 78 9.05 11.94 9.47
C LEU A 78 8.33 13.12 8.81
N THR A 79 9.07 14.21 8.61
CA THR A 79 8.64 15.28 7.71
C THR A 79 9.04 14.98 6.26
N ARG A 80 8.49 15.74 5.30
CA ARG A 80 8.87 15.59 3.89
C ARG A 80 10.36 15.90 3.64
N SER A 81 10.95 16.83 4.39
CA SER A 81 12.39 17.17 4.28
C SER A 81 13.27 16.00 4.71
N ASP A 82 12.94 15.36 5.83
CA ASP A 82 13.71 14.22 6.36
C ASP A 82 13.70 13.04 5.36
N LEU A 83 12.58 12.83 4.65
CA LEU A 83 12.50 11.84 3.57
C LEU A 83 13.42 12.17 2.39
N PHE A 84 13.53 13.44 1.98
CA PHE A 84 14.43 13.83 0.90
C PHE A 84 15.89 13.69 1.29
N ASP A 85 16.22 13.93 2.55
CA ASP A 85 17.59 13.77 3.06
C ASP A 85 17.98 12.29 3.14
N LEU A 86 17.04 11.38 3.44
CA LEU A 86 17.23 9.92 3.33
C LEU A 86 17.59 9.44 1.91
N PHE A 87 17.16 10.14 0.87
CA PHE A 87 17.46 9.78 -0.54
C PHE A 87 18.74 10.43 -1.07
N LYS A 88 19.43 11.26 -0.30
CA LYS A 88 20.77 11.75 -0.65
C LYS A 88 21.78 10.68 -0.24
N SER A 89 22.52 10.13 -1.21
CA SER A 89 23.27 8.88 -1.07
C SER A 89 24.44 8.88 -0.07
N ASP A 90 24.77 10.02 0.53
CA ASP A 90 25.91 10.19 1.45
C ASP A 90 25.48 10.64 2.86
N ALA A 91 24.22 10.42 3.25
CA ALA A 91 23.78 10.71 4.61
C ALA A 91 24.35 9.68 5.61
N ASP A 92 25.59 9.90 6.05
CA ASP A 92 26.12 9.22 7.23
C ASP A 92 25.37 9.73 8.47
N PHE A 93 24.39 8.95 8.93
CA PHE A 93 23.69 9.25 10.18
C PHE A 93 24.68 9.27 11.33
N SER A 94 24.86 10.44 11.94
CA SER A 94 25.68 10.58 13.13
C SER A 94 25.05 9.79 14.30
N THR A 95 25.83 9.53 15.34
CA THR A 95 25.29 8.91 16.57
C THR A 95 24.15 9.74 17.17
N TYR A 96 24.19 11.07 17.00
CA TYR A 96 23.12 11.97 17.41
C TYR A 96 21.84 11.73 16.60
N ASP A 97 21.94 11.68 15.28
CA ASP A 97 20.79 11.47 14.39
C ASP A 97 20.13 10.12 14.65
N LYS A 98 20.93 9.07 14.92
CA LYS A 98 20.41 7.75 15.28
C LYS A 98 19.68 7.78 16.62
N ALA A 99 20.23 8.44 17.64
CA ALA A 99 19.57 8.58 18.94
C ALA A 99 18.26 9.39 18.84
N GLU A 100 18.24 10.43 17.99
CA GLU A 100 17.03 11.19 17.69
C GLU A 100 16.00 10.31 16.94
N ALA A 101 16.45 9.48 15.99
CA ALA A 101 15.59 8.51 15.32
C ALA A 101 15.00 7.49 16.32
N VAL A 102 15.76 7.00 17.30
CA VAL A 102 15.21 6.15 18.38
C VAL A 102 14.05 6.87 19.06
N LYS A 103 14.25 8.11 19.51
CA LYS A 103 13.21 8.89 20.19
C LYS A 103 11.98 9.12 19.31
N ASN A 104 12.20 9.43 18.04
CA ASN A 104 11.15 9.80 17.11
C ASN A 104 10.32 8.59 16.65
N PHE A 105 10.94 7.42 16.45
CA PHE A 105 10.27 6.21 16.00
C PHE A 105 9.75 5.32 17.14
N SER A 106 10.20 5.57 18.37
CA SER A 106 9.66 4.95 19.57
C SER A 106 8.18 5.28 19.75
N ASN A 107 7.34 4.25 19.81
CA ASN A 107 5.87 4.33 19.93
C ASN A 107 5.16 5.08 18.80
N ALA A 108 5.89 5.46 17.75
CA ALA A 108 5.32 6.10 16.58
C ALA A 108 4.79 5.08 15.59
N ARG A 109 3.75 5.48 14.87
CA ARG A 109 3.17 4.66 13.80
C ARG A 109 3.90 4.89 12.48
N LEU A 110 4.34 3.79 11.88
CA LEU A 110 4.88 3.71 10.52
C LEU A 110 3.94 2.85 9.67
N ILE A 111 3.53 3.35 8.50
CA ILE A 111 2.73 2.61 7.52
C ILE A 111 3.49 2.63 6.20
N LEU A 112 3.68 1.43 5.64
CA LEU A 112 4.25 1.21 4.31
C LEU A 112 3.16 0.61 3.44
N ASP A 113 2.92 1.20 2.27
CA ASP A 113 2.00 0.67 1.27
C ASP A 113 2.76 0.51 -0.03
N VAL A 114 3.01 -0.73 -0.42
CA VAL A 114 3.75 -1.09 -1.63
C VAL A 114 2.82 -1.88 -2.53
N SER A 115 2.67 -1.43 -3.77
CA SER A 115 1.89 -2.13 -4.77
C SER A 115 2.73 -2.44 -6.01
N ALA A 116 2.56 -3.64 -6.54
CA ALA A 116 3.17 -4.09 -7.79
C ALA A 116 2.07 -4.52 -8.77
N MET A 117 2.00 -3.89 -9.94
CA MET A 117 1.14 -4.32 -11.03
C MET A 117 1.92 -5.26 -11.93
N SER A 118 1.49 -6.52 -12.00
CA SER A 118 2.14 -7.52 -12.84
C SER A 118 1.78 -7.32 -14.31
N ALA A 119 0.52 -7.02 -14.60
CA ALA A 119 0.03 -6.72 -15.94
C ALA A 119 -1.11 -5.71 -15.91
N GLY A 120 -1.09 -4.79 -16.86
CA GLY A 120 -2.16 -3.85 -17.17
C GLY A 120 -2.38 -3.82 -18.68
N PHE A 121 -3.64 -3.76 -19.10
CA PHE A 121 -4.03 -3.68 -20.50
C PHE A 121 -5.24 -2.78 -20.65
N SER A 122 -5.25 -1.92 -21.66
CA SER A 122 -6.45 -1.21 -22.08
C SER A 122 -6.64 -1.23 -23.59
N PHE A 123 -7.91 -1.26 -23.98
CA PHE A 123 -8.35 -1.03 -25.33
C PHE A 123 -9.30 0.16 -25.36
N GLN A 124 -9.12 1.10 -26.28
CA GLN A 124 -9.98 2.28 -26.40
C GLN A 124 -10.43 2.50 -27.86
N ASP A 125 -11.74 2.65 -28.05
CA ASP A 125 -12.33 2.98 -29.34
C ASP A 125 -13.50 3.97 -29.17
N GLU A 126 -13.61 4.93 -30.08
CA GLU A 126 -14.61 6.00 -29.96
C GLU A 126 -16.06 5.50 -30.04
N LYS A 127 -16.33 4.38 -30.73
CA LYS A 127 -17.68 3.87 -30.93
C LYS A 127 -18.17 3.08 -29.74
N ILE A 128 -17.30 2.22 -29.19
CA ILE A 128 -17.68 1.28 -28.13
C ILE A 128 -17.17 1.70 -26.75
N GLY A 129 -16.33 2.73 -26.66
CA GLY A 129 -15.67 3.15 -25.42
C GLY A 129 -14.34 2.40 -25.20
N GLY A 130 -13.85 2.46 -23.96
CA GLY A 130 -12.62 1.81 -23.55
C GLY A 130 -12.82 0.82 -22.43
N PHE A 131 -12.02 -0.24 -22.48
CA PHE A 131 -11.93 -1.30 -21.48
C PHE A 131 -10.52 -1.31 -20.90
N ALA A 132 -10.40 -1.60 -19.61
CA ALA A 132 -9.13 -1.82 -18.95
C ALA A 132 -9.17 -3.03 -18.04
N PHE A 133 -8.09 -3.78 -18.04
CA PHE A 133 -7.85 -4.88 -17.14
C PHE A 133 -6.51 -4.68 -16.43
N GLN A 134 -6.44 -4.98 -15.13
CA GLN A 134 -5.18 -4.96 -14.39
C GLN A 134 -5.11 -6.08 -13.35
N VAL A 135 -3.89 -6.55 -13.09
CA VAL A 135 -3.56 -7.43 -11.98
C VAL A 135 -2.54 -6.73 -11.10
N ARG A 136 -2.92 -6.47 -9.85
CA ARG A 136 -2.11 -5.69 -8.91
C ARG A 136 -2.03 -6.39 -7.55
N ASP A 137 -0.83 -6.61 -7.08
CA ASP A 137 -0.55 -7.00 -5.71
C ASP A 137 -0.37 -5.73 -4.86
N ARG A 138 -1.00 -5.66 -3.69
CA ARG A 138 -0.84 -4.59 -2.70
C ARG A 138 -0.46 -5.18 -1.37
N ASN A 139 0.59 -4.63 -0.77
CA ASN A 139 1.10 -4.98 0.53
C ASN A 139 1.01 -3.74 1.43
N LEU A 140 0.16 -3.81 2.44
CA LEU A 140 0.02 -2.79 3.47
C LEU A 140 0.66 -3.31 4.76
N THR A 141 1.73 -2.65 5.20
CA THR A 141 2.42 -2.96 6.45
C THR A 141 2.25 -1.79 7.40
N ASN A 142 1.89 -2.06 8.64
CA ASN A 142 1.80 -1.10 9.71
C ASN A 142 2.63 -1.60 10.90
N LEU A 143 3.50 -0.73 11.38
CA LEU A 143 4.47 -1.00 12.43
C LEU A 143 4.37 0.08 13.49
N LYS A 144 4.34 -0.34 14.74
CA LYS A 144 4.54 0.50 15.92
C LYS A 144 5.54 -0.21 16.80
N MET A 145 6.71 0.40 17.00
CA MET A 145 7.79 -0.20 17.79
C MET A 145 7.77 0.33 19.21
N ASN A 146 8.12 -0.49 20.19
CA ASN A 146 8.49 0.01 21.51
C ASN A 146 9.88 0.69 21.45
N ASN A 147 10.32 1.26 22.58
CA ASN A 147 11.60 1.96 22.65
C ASN A 147 12.79 1.04 22.35
N LEU A 148 12.77 -0.18 22.87
CA LEU A 148 13.87 -1.12 22.76
C LEU A 148 14.06 -1.63 21.32
N VAL A 149 12.97 -1.94 20.63
CA VAL A 149 12.99 -2.36 19.22
C VAL A 149 13.44 -1.21 18.33
N ALA A 150 12.97 0.02 18.61
CA ALA A 150 13.45 1.21 17.90
C ALA A 150 14.97 1.45 18.17
N ASP A 151 15.41 1.27 19.42
CA ASP A 151 16.81 1.38 19.83
C ASP A 151 17.71 0.41 19.04
N ILE A 152 17.34 -0.87 19.03
CA ILE A 152 18.06 -1.91 18.27
C ILE A 152 18.03 -1.61 16.76
N LEU A 153 16.89 -1.19 16.21
CA LEU A 153 16.76 -0.90 14.78
C LEU A 153 17.70 0.23 14.32
N TRP A 154 17.78 1.32 15.09
CA TRP A 154 18.54 2.52 14.68
C TRP A 154 19.98 2.53 15.15
N LEU A 155 20.29 1.98 16.33
CA LEU A 155 21.67 1.92 16.87
C LEU A 155 22.40 0.62 16.49
N GLY A 156 21.69 -0.42 16.08
CA GLY A 156 22.27 -1.73 15.77
C GLY A 156 23.01 -2.30 16.98
N TYR A 157 24.24 -2.79 16.78
CA TYR A 157 25.08 -3.31 17.86
C TYR A 157 25.49 -2.27 18.92
N ASN A 158 25.28 -0.98 18.65
CA ASN A 158 25.54 0.07 19.63
C ASN A 158 24.42 0.21 20.67
N SER A 159 23.26 -0.44 20.47
CA SER A 159 22.15 -0.48 21.42
C SER A 159 22.61 -0.90 22.82
N ASP A 160 21.98 -0.31 23.84
CA ASP A 160 22.22 -0.65 25.25
C ASP A 160 21.69 -2.04 25.62
N TYR A 161 20.94 -2.70 24.72
CA TYR A 161 20.53 -4.10 24.86
C TYR A 161 21.72 -5.07 24.91
N PHE A 162 22.82 -4.73 24.22
CA PHE A 162 24.03 -5.56 24.15
C PHE A 162 25.03 -5.08 25.20
N ASP A 163 25.24 -5.88 26.25
CA ASP A 163 26.14 -5.59 27.35
C ASP A 163 27.61 -5.84 26.99
N GLN A 164 27.86 -6.66 25.97
CA GLN A 164 29.19 -6.88 25.41
C GLN A 164 29.23 -6.47 23.93
N LYS A 165 30.28 -5.73 23.56
CA LYS A 165 30.49 -5.21 22.20
C LYS A 165 31.83 -5.71 21.67
N VAL A 166 31.81 -6.35 20.50
CA VAL A 166 33.02 -6.75 19.79
C VAL A 166 33.43 -5.61 18.88
N ILE A 167 34.64 -5.10 19.09
CA ILE A 167 35.19 -3.99 18.34
C ILE A 167 36.18 -4.53 17.31
N ASP A 168 36.08 -4.04 16.08
CA ASP A 168 37.09 -4.26 15.07
C ASP A 168 38.34 -3.43 15.40
N GLU A 169 39.48 -4.09 15.58
CA GLU A 169 40.72 -3.46 16.04
C GLU A 169 41.30 -2.44 15.04
N VAL A 170 40.92 -2.54 13.76
CA VAL A 170 41.46 -1.68 12.68
C VAL A 170 40.60 -0.42 12.52
N THR A 171 39.28 -0.58 12.58
CA THR A 171 38.32 0.51 12.32
C THR A 171 37.77 1.15 13.59
N GLY A 172 37.92 0.49 14.75
CA GLY A 172 37.36 0.93 16.03
C GLY A 172 35.83 0.84 16.10
N GLN A 173 35.18 0.21 15.12
CA GLN A 173 33.73 0.09 15.03
C GLN A 173 33.23 -1.15 15.76
N VAL A 174 32.01 -1.07 16.31
CA VAL A 174 31.33 -2.23 16.89
C VAL A 174 30.78 -3.10 15.76
N ILE A 175 31.31 -4.32 15.65
CA ILE A 175 30.94 -5.30 14.62
C ILE A 175 30.01 -6.40 15.11
N ALA A 176 29.85 -6.54 16.42
CA ALA A 176 28.86 -7.42 17.03
C ALA A 176 28.45 -6.93 18.43
N GLY A 177 27.21 -7.21 18.79
CA GLY A 177 26.69 -7.05 20.15
C GLY A 177 26.26 -8.40 20.71
N ILE A 178 26.67 -8.72 21.94
CA ILE A 178 26.28 -9.93 22.66
C ILE A 178 25.49 -9.48 23.88
N SER A 179 24.36 -10.16 24.14
CA SER A 179 23.57 -10.00 25.37
C SER A 179 23.81 -11.23 26.24
N THR A 180 24.50 -11.07 27.37
CA THR A 180 24.80 -12.20 28.28
C THR A 180 23.58 -12.68 29.05
N ASN A 181 22.56 -11.82 29.17
CA ASN A 181 21.25 -12.15 29.75
C ASN A 181 20.14 -11.73 28.77
N PRO A 182 19.90 -12.50 27.69
CA PRO A 182 18.96 -12.11 26.65
C PRO A 182 17.53 -12.09 27.19
N MET A 183 16.79 -11.04 26.84
CA MET A 183 15.35 -10.97 27.13
C MET A 183 14.59 -12.01 26.30
N SER A 184 13.45 -12.48 26.83
CA SER A 184 12.52 -13.27 26.03
C SER A 184 12.02 -12.45 24.84
N ILE A 185 11.64 -13.11 23.73
CA ILE A 185 11.10 -12.40 22.56
C ILE A 185 9.82 -11.61 22.91
N THR A 186 9.02 -12.12 23.85
CA THR A 186 7.81 -11.45 24.35
C THR A 186 8.15 -10.16 25.08
N ASP A 187 9.17 -10.18 25.95
CA ASP A 187 9.61 -8.97 26.66
C ASP A 187 10.27 -7.97 25.73
N LEU A 188 11.10 -8.45 24.80
CA LEU A 188 11.77 -7.62 23.79
C LEU A 188 10.75 -6.85 22.94
N LEU A 189 9.69 -7.53 22.50
CA LEU A 189 8.65 -6.97 21.63
C LEU A 189 7.49 -6.34 22.41
N LYS A 190 7.53 -6.25 23.74
CA LYS A 190 6.42 -5.74 24.57
C LYS A 190 5.98 -4.34 24.16
N GLY A 191 4.72 -4.18 23.75
CA GLY A 191 4.18 -2.91 23.23
C GLY A 191 4.46 -2.64 21.75
N THR A 192 5.08 -3.59 21.04
CA THR A 192 5.27 -3.55 19.58
C THR A 192 4.06 -4.17 18.88
N THR A 193 3.65 -3.56 17.78
CA THR A 193 2.60 -4.05 16.88
C THR A 193 3.15 -4.09 15.46
N PHE A 194 2.99 -5.23 14.81
CA PHE A 194 3.29 -5.43 13.40
C PHE A 194 2.09 -6.06 12.72
N THR A 195 1.52 -5.38 11.73
CA THR A 195 0.40 -5.88 10.93
C THR A 195 0.75 -5.75 9.46
N GLN A 196 0.66 -6.84 8.71
CA GLN A 196 0.87 -6.88 7.28
C GLN A 196 -0.36 -7.51 6.60
N LEU A 197 -0.82 -6.89 5.53
CA LEU A 197 -1.91 -7.36 4.67
C LEU A 197 -1.45 -7.37 3.22
N TRP A 198 -1.51 -8.53 2.58
CA TRP A 198 -1.27 -8.71 1.16
C TRP A 198 -2.58 -9.11 0.46
N ILE A 199 -3.01 -8.27 -0.47
CA ILE A 199 -4.15 -8.52 -1.35
C ILE A 199 -3.69 -8.51 -2.81
N ARG A 200 -4.21 -9.45 -3.61
CA ARG A 200 -4.16 -9.39 -5.07
C ARG A 200 -5.49 -8.90 -5.62
N GLU A 201 -5.44 -7.85 -6.42
CA GLU A 201 -6.58 -7.25 -7.12
C GLU A 201 -6.57 -7.65 -8.60
N TYR A 202 -7.72 -8.12 -9.08
CA TYR A 202 -8.04 -8.21 -10.49
C TYR A 202 -9.08 -7.15 -10.81
N GLY A 203 -8.68 -6.10 -11.52
CA GLY A 203 -9.55 -4.98 -11.87
C GLY A 203 -10.02 -5.07 -13.32
N LEU A 204 -11.32 -4.90 -13.55
CA LEU A 204 -11.89 -4.70 -14.88
C LEU A 204 -12.69 -3.40 -14.88
N SER A 205 -12.39 -2.51 -15.82
CA SER A 205 -12.99 -1.19 -15.93
C SER A 205 -13.50 -0.93 -17.35
N TYR A 206 -14.57 -0.14 -17.44
CA TYR A 206 -15.15 0.32 -18.70
C TYR A 206 -15.51 1.80 -18.60
N GLY A 207 -15.26 2.55 -19.66
CA GLY A 207 -15.67 3.95 -19.77
C GLY A 207 -16.02 4.35 -21.19
N ARG A 208 -16.98 5.26 -21.35
CA ARG A 208 -17.41 5.75 -22.66
C ARG A 208 -17.92 7.18 -22.61
N SER A 209 -17.89 7.85 -23.76
CA SER A 209 -18.71 9.06 -23.96
C SER A 209 -20.20 8.69 -23.99
N VAL A 210 -21.01 9.47 -23.28
CA VAL A 210 -22.48 9.38 -23.29
C VAL A 210 -23.13 10.59 -23.92
N TYR A 211 -22.41 11.71 -23.98
CA TYR A 211 -22.84 12.92 -24.64
C TYR A 211 -21.62 13.63 -25.22
N SER A 212 -21.74 14.09 -26.46
CA SER A 212 -20.69 14.83 -27.14
C SER A 212 -21.34 15.92 -27.98
N SER A 213 -20.97 17.16 -27.69
CA SER A 213 -21.20 18.36 -28.49
C SER A 213 -19.84 18.99 -28.81
N ASP A 214 -19.85 20.09 -29.57
CA ASP A 214 -18.61 20.80 -29.95
C ASP A 214 -17.91 21.41 -28.73
N ASP A 215 -18.68 21.86 -27.73
CA ASP A 215 -18.14 22.51 -26.53
C ASP A 215 -18.02 21.58 -25.31
N VAL A 216 -18.85 20.53 -25.24
CA VAL A 216 -19.02 19.72 -24.03
C VAL A 216 -19.03 18.23 -24.36
N ARG A 217 -18.24 17.47 -23.60
CA ARG A 217 -18.28 16.00 -23.62
C ARG A 217 -18.48 15.46 -22.22
N LEU A 218 -19.40 14.50 -22.10
CA LEU A 218 -19.69 13.81 -20.86
C LEU A 218 -19.27 12.35 -21.00
N TYR A 219 -18.48 11.90 -20.04
CA TYR A 219 -18.00 10.53 -19.94
C TYR A 219 -18.57 9.88 -18.69
N VAL A 220 -18.90 8.59 -18.81
CA VAL A 220 -19.23 7.75 -17.66
C VAL A 220 -18.37 6.51 -17.71
N GLY A 221 -18.05 5.97 -16.53
CA GLY A 221 -17.34 4.72 -16.42
C GLY A 221 -17.66 4.01 -15.13
N ALA A 222 -17.43 2.70 -15.15
CA ALA A 222 -17.60 1.82 -14.01
C ALA A 222 -16.45 0.80 -13.99
N GLY A 223 -16.07 0.38 -12.79
CA GLY A 223 -15.07 -0.66 -12.60
C GLY A 223 -15.54 -1.67 -11.56
N ILE A 224 -15.15 -2.91 -11.76
CA ILE A 224 -15.31 -4.00 -10.80
C ILE A 224 -13.93 -4.53 -10.40
N LYS A 225 -13.79 -4.93 -9.14
CA LYS A 225 -12.56 -5.48 -8.58
C LYS A 225 -12.86 -6.82 -7.91
N LEU A 226 -12.09 -7.84 -8.25
CA LEU A 226 -12.03 -9.08 -7.48
C LEU A 226 -10.77 -9.05 -6.61
N LEU A 227 -10.96 -9.14 -5.30
CA LEU A 227 -9.88 -9.13 -4.32
C LEU A 227 -9.62 -10.55 -3.81
N SER A 228 -8.37 -10.99 -3.90
CA SER A 228 -7.89 -12.25 -3.34
C SER A 228 -6.95 -11.96 -2.18
N GLY A 229 -7.31 -12.42 -0.97
CA GLY A 229 -6.42 -12.36 0.19
C GLY A 229 -5.24 -13.29 -0.02
N MET A 230 -4.04 -12.73 -0.13
CA MET A 230 -2.82 -13.50 -0.32
C MET A 230 -2.15 -13.81 1.01
N GLY A 231 -2.22 -12.88 1.96
CA GLY A 231 -1.66 -13.10 3.28
C GLY A 231 -2.05 -12.01 4.28
N ILE A 232 -2.21 -12.39 5.53
CA ILE A 232 -2.24 -11.48 6.67
C ILE A 232 -1.31 -12.01 7.75
N ILE A 233 -0.49 -11.14 8.30
CA ILE A 233 0.37 -11.41 9.46
C ILE A 233 0.09 -10.31 10.47
N GLU A 234 -0.25 -10.68 11.68
CA GLU A 234 -0.44 -9.77 12.79
C GLU A 234 0.34 -10.30 13.98
N ILE A 235 1.21 -9.46 14.53
CA ILE A 235 1.96 -9.72 15.74
C ILE A 235 1.69 -8.53 16.66
N THR A 236 1.00 -8.80 17.75
CA THR A 236 0.66 -7.81 18.75
C THR A 236 1.13 -8.32 20.10
N THR A 237 1.93 -7.53 20.80
CA THR A 237 2.41 -7.86 22.13
C THR A 237 1.85 -6.87 23.14
N GLU A 238 0.85 -7.28 23.90
CA GLU A 238 0.24 -6.49 24.97
C GLU A 238 0.62 -7.07 26.33
N GLU A 239 1.19 -6.22 27.19
CA GLU A 239 1.64 -6.57 28.54
C GLU A 239 2.53 -7.83 28.55
N ASP A 240 1.96 -8.99 28.88
CA ASP A 240 2.68 -10.27 29.02
C ASP A 240 2.22 -11.32 28.00
N LYS A 241 1.43 -10.93 27.00
CA LYS A 241 0.91 -11.82 25.96
C LYS A 241 1.34 -11.36 24.58
N MET A 242 2.07 -12.23 23.90
CA MET A 242 2.29 -12.12 22.47
C MET A 242 1.20 -12.90 21.74
N VAL A 243 0.39 -12.21 20.93
CA VAL A 243 -0.57 -12.82 20.02
C VAL A 243 -0.02 -12.67 18.62
N ALA A 244 0.23 -13.80 17.97
CA ALA A 244 0.62 -13.86 16.58
C ALA A 244 -0.48 -14.58 15.80
N TYR A 245 -1.04 -13.89 14.80
CA TYR A 245 -1.98 -14.45 13.85
C TYR A 245 -1.35 -14.40 12.45
N SER A 246 -1.47 -15.50 11.72
CA SER A 246 -1.06 -15.55 10.33
C SER A 246 -2.05 -16.37 9.54
N SER A 247 -2.47 -15.84 8.39
CA SER A 247 -3.23 -16.58 7.39
C SER A 247 -2.63 -16.26 6.04
N LEU A 248 -1.90 -17.23 5.48
CA LEU A 248 -1.22 -17.10 4.20
C LEU A 248 -1.90 -18.01 3.19
N SER A 249 -2.01 -17.55 1.94
CA SER A 249 -2.56 -18.37 0.87
C SER A 249 -1.73 -19.64 0.68
N PRO A 250 -2.32 -20.76 0.22
CA PRO A 250 -1.60 -22.02 0.00
C PRO A 250 -0.41 -21.92 -0.98
N GLY A 251 -0.30 -20.83 -1.73
CA GLY A 251 0.86 -20.55 -2.58
C GLY A 251 2.14 -20.28 -1.78
N PHE A 252 2.01 -19.83 -0.53
CA PHE A 252 3.12 -19.71 0.40
C PHE A 252 3.35 -21.06 1.09
N LYS A 253 4.36 -21.81 0.66
CA LYS A 253 4.74 -23.10 1.26
C LYS A 253 5.44 -22.90 2.60
N PHE A 254 4.71 -22.42 3.61
CA PHE A 254 5.16 -22.49 5.00
C PHE A 254 4.53 -23.73 5.62
N ASN A 255 5.34 -24.79 5.76
CA ASN A 255 5.04 -25.92 6.64
C ASN A 255 5.67 -25.65 8.01
#